data_AF-A0A2V3JBX1-F1
#
_entry.id   AF-A0A2V3JBX1-F1
#
_cell.length_a   1.000
_cell.length_b   1.000
_cell.length_c   1.000
_cell.angle_alpha   90.00
_cell.angle_beta   90.00
_cell.angle_gamma   90.00
#
_symmetry.space_group_name_H-M   'P 1'
#
loop_
_entity.id
_entity.type
_entity.pdbx_description
1 polymer ?
#
loop_
_entity_poly.entity_id
_entity_poly.type
_entity_poly.pdbx_seq_one_letter_code
_entity_poly.pdbx_strand_id
1 'polypeptide(L)'
;MKTLAAIPCHNEELAIGTVVLKARKYVDEVLVVDDGSTDGSAEVAEAAGAVVVSHEQNKGYGAAIQSCFSYAKKSNFEVLIILDGDGQHDPAYIPDFVKALKTSKADVVVGSRFYERNGENSRTIPRYRIVGMKVLNLFTQIGGNIKTTDSQSGYRAYSRRAIEKVKIRNLGMGAGSEILTQAKDCNLKLVEIPITARYDIANTSSKNPVSHGFGVLGWLISLTSERRPLFFFGLVGGVLAAVGLVLGANVLYILNTGGGIGRIAVGSAILSVLFIVIGVFSLFTGLILNAVKKGKEEKNKING
;
A
#
# COMPACT_ATOMS: atom_id res chain seq x y z
N MET A 1 -6.26 -26.41 -14.40
CA MET A 1 -6.26 -25.05 -13.87
C MET A 1 -4.98 -24.37 -14.30
N LYS A 2 -5.01 -23.67 -15.44
CA LYS A 2 -3.81 -23.01 -16.00
C LYS A 2 -3.41 -21.81 -15.13
N THR A 3 -2.17 -21.80 -14.66
CA THR A 3 -1.60 -20.84 -13.71
C THR A 3 -0.50 -20.00 -14.36
N LEU A 4 -0.55 -18.69 -14.13
CA LEU A 4 0.43 -17.72 -14.61
C LEU A 4 1.06 -17.00 -13.43
N ALA A 5 2.39 -16.97 -13.35
CA ALA A 5 3.08 -15.97 -12.54
C ALA A 5 3.48 -14.80 -13.44
N ALA A 6 3.04 -13.60 -13.10
CA ALA A 6 3.36 -12.37 -13.81
C ALA A 6 4.23 -11.47 -12.93
N ILE A 7 5.35 -11.02 -13.47
CA ILE A 7 6.37 -10.26 -12.75
C ILE A 7 6.54 -8.91 -13.44
N PRO A 8 5.97 -7.82 -12.91
CA PRO A 8 6.32 -6.46 -13.32
C PRO A 8 7.81 -6.23 -13.05
N CYS A 9 8.51 -5.68 -14.03
CA CYS A 9 9.96 -5.52 -14.01
C CYS A 9 10.34 -4.14 -14.52
N HIS A 10 11.26 -3.45 -13.83
CA HIS A 10 11.91 -2.23 -14.33
C HIS A 10 13.31 -2.12 -13.72
N ASN A 11 14.35 -2.34 -14.52
CA ASN A 11 15.75 -2.34 -14.12
C ASN A 11 16.08 -3.33 -12.98
N GLU A 12 15.79 -4.62 -13.20
CA GLU A 12 15.92 -5.72 -12.23
C GLU A 12 16.89 -6.82 -12.74
N GLU A 13 17.86 -6.51 -13.61
CA GLU A 13 18.70 -7.50 -14.30
C GLU A 13 19.38 -8.51 -13.36
N LEU A 14 19.74 -8.07 -12.15
CA LEU A 14 20.47 -8.87 -11.16
C LEU A 14 19.60 -9.94 -10.49
N ALA A 15 18.29 -9.70 -10.38
CA ALA A 15 17.38 -10.54 -9.62
C ALA A 15 16.41 -11.34 -10.50
N ILE A 16 15.95 -10.74 -11.61
CA ILE A 16 14.81 -11.23 -12.39
C ILE A 16 14.98 -12.67 -12.86
N GLY A 17 16.17 -13.04 -13.34
CA GLY A 17 16.45 -14.40 -13.81
C GLY A 17 16.26 -15.45 -12.71
N THR A 18 16.69 -15.15 -11.48
CA THR A 18 16.50 -16.05 -10.33
C THR A 18 15.02 -16.18 -9.95
N VAL A 19 14.28 -15.06 -9.97
CA VAL A 19 12.84 -15.06 -9.67
C VAL A 19 12.08 -15.90 -10.70
N VAL A 20 12.36 -15.72 -11.98
CA VAL A 20 11.77 -16.52 -13.07
C VAL A 20 12.06 -18.01 -12.88
N LEU A 21 13.32 -18.39 -12.70
CA LEU A 21 13.70 -19.81 -12.52
C LEU A 21 13.03 -20.46 -11.32
N LYS A 22 12.83 -19.71 -10.22
CA LYS A 22 12.11 -20.21 -9.04
C LYS A 22 10.59 -20.29 -9.29
N ALA A 23 9.99 -19.27 -9.88
CA ALA A 23 8.55 -19.21 -10.13
C ALA A 23 8.10 -20.33 -11.09
N ARG A 24 8.87 -20.61 -12.15
CA ARG A 24 8.58 -21.66 -13.14
C ARG A 24 8.39 -23.06 -12.54
N LYS A 25 8.87 -23.31 -11.33
CA LYS A 25 8.67 -24.60 -10.64
C LYS A 25 7.24 -24.81 -10.15
N TYR A 26 6.44 -23.74 -10.07
CA TYR A 26 5.14 -23.74 -9.40
C TYR A 26 3.97 -23.27 -10.29
N VAL A 27 4.26 -22.83 -11.52
CA VAL A 27 3.25 -22.36 -12.48
C VAL A 27 3.47 -22.94 -13.86
N ASP A 28 2.42 -22.93 -14.69
CA ASP A 28 2.49 -23.40 -16.07
C ASP A 28 3.28 -22.44 -16.97
N GLU A 29 3.21 -21.14 -16.68
CA GLU A 29 3.91 -20.10 -17.44
C GLU A 29 4.34 -18.94 -16.54
N VAL A 30 5.48 -18.35 -16.86
CA VAL A 30 5.96 -17.11 -16.25
C VAL A 30 5.96 -16.02 -17.32
N LEU A 31 5.27 -14.92 -17.01
CA LEU A 31 5.29 -13.68 -17.79
C LEU A 31 6.14 -12.67 -17.03
N VAL A 32 7.06 -12.02 -17.72
CA VAL A 32 7.71 -10.79 -17.25
C VAL A 32 7.17 -9.64 -18.08
N VAL A 33 6.66 -8.61 -17.40
CA VAL A 33 6.28 -7.36 -18.06
C VAL A 33 7.37 -6.35 -17.77
N ASP A 34 8.20 -6.10 -18.77
CA ASP A 34 9.28 -5.13 -18.71
C ASP A 34 8.73 -3.73 -19.01
N ASP A 35 8.67 -2.87 -18.00
CA ASP A 35 8.14 -1.51 -18.10
C ASP A 35 9.21 -0.53 -18.60
N GLY A 36 9.81 -0.83 -19.76
CA GLY A 36 10.81 -0.01 -20.43
C GLY A 36 12.12 0.10 -19.64
N SER A 37 12.70 -1.03 -19.25
CA SER A 37 14.03 -1.07 -18.64
C SER A 37 15.11 -0.56 -19.60
N THR A 38 16.18 -0.03 -19.03
CA THR A 38 17.37 0.44 -19.76
C THR A 38 18.58 -0.49 -19.57
N ASP A 39 18.40 -1.58 -18.82
CA ASP A 39 19.39 -2.62 -18.54
C ASP A 39 19.03 -3.94 -19.25
N GLY A 40 19.76 -5.04 -18.96
CA GLY A 40 19.52 -6.35 -19.59
C GLY A 40 18.33 -7.14 -19.05
N SER A 41 17.38 -6.51 -18.36
CA SER A 41 16.29 -7.21 -17.65
C SER A 41 15.45 -8.12 -18.55
N ALA A 42 15.12 -7.66 -19.75
CA ALA A 42 14.29 -8.40 -20.69
C ALA A 42 15.02 -9.65 -21.19
N GLU A 43 16.28 -9.51 -21.62
CA GLU A 43 17.11 -10.60 -22.13
C GLU A 43 17.37 -11.66 -21.04
N VAL A 44 17.64 -11.22 -19.80
CA VAL A 44 17.83 -12.12 -18.66
C VAL A 44 16.54 -12.90 -18.36
N ALA A 45 15.38 -12.25 -18.42
CA ALA A 45 14.08 -12.89 -18.22
C ALA A 45 13.77 -13.93 -19.30
N GLU A 46 14.00 -13.60 -20.58
CA GLU A 46 13.82 -14.53 -21.70
C GLU A 46 14.76 -15.73 -21.59
N ALA A 47 16.04 -15.48 -21.28
CA ALA A 47 17.04 -16.55 -21.10
C ALA A 47 16.69 -17.49 -19.93
N ALA A 48 16.04 -16.97 -18.88
CA ALA A 48 15.50 -17.77 -17.77
C ALA A 48 14.21 -18.55 -18.14
N GLY A 49 13.66 -18.30 -19.34
CA GLY A 49 12.51 -18.98 -19.91
C GLY A 49 11.15 -18.37 -19.53
N ALA A 50 11.11 -17.06 -19.26
CA ALA A 50 9.85 -16.32 -19.21
C ALA A 50 9.38 -15.90 -20.61
N VAL A 51 8.07 -15.72 -20.77
CA VAL A 51 7.53 -14.89 -21.84
C VAL A 51 7.71 -13.43 -21.44
N VAL A 52 8.24 -12.59 -22.33
CA VAL A 52 8.46 -11.18 -22.05
C VAL A 52 7.53 -10.29 -22.87
N VAL A 53 6.95 -9.30 -22.20
CA VAL A 53 6.18 -8.21 -22.83
C VAL A 53 6.82 -6.89 -22.40
N SER A 54 7.48 -6.21 -23.33
CA SER A 54 8.13 -4.93 -23.07
C SER A 54 7.26 -3.73 -23.45
N HIS A 55 7.33 -2.67 -22.64
CA HIS A 55 6.85 -1.35 -23.00
C HIS A 55 7.98 -0.51 -23.60
N GLU A 56 7.67 0.33 -24.60
CA GLU A 56 8.67 1.21 -25.24
C GLU A 56 9.32 2.21 -24.28
N GLN A 57 8.62 2.57 -23.21
CA GLN A 57 9.07 3.47 -22.16
C GLN A 57 8.37 3.08 -20.84
N ASN A 58 8.94 3.52 -19.72
CA ASN A 58 8.31 3.34 -18.41
C ASN A 58 6.93 4.03 -18.35
N LYS A 59 5.88 3.24 -18.14
CA LYS A 59 4.48 3.68 -18.02
C LYS A 59 3.96 3.61 -16.59
N GLY A 60 4.76 3.08 -15.66
CA GLY A 60 4.47 2.94 -14.25
C GLY A 60 3.96 1.54 -13.89
N TYR A 61 4.13 1.19 -12.63
CA TYR A 61 3.75 -0.12 -12.08
C TYR A 61 2.31 -0.53 -12.42
N GLY A 62 1.34 0.39 -12.35
CA GLY A 62 -0.05 0.09 -12.68
C GLY A 62 -0.26 -0.29 -14.15
N ALA A 63 0.49 0.31 -15.06
CA ALA A 63 0.49 -0.07 -16.48
C ALA A 63 1.06 -1.48 -16.67
N ALA A 64 2.14 -1.83 -15.98
CA ALA A 64 2.69 -3.18 -16.00
C ALA A 64 1.68 -4.22 -15.49
N ILE A 65 1.00 -3.94 -14.37
CA ILE A 65 -0.08 -4.79 -13.85
C ILE A 65 -1.24 -4.91 -14.86
N GLN A 66 -1.60 -3.81 -15.54
CA GLN A 66 -2.63 -3.84 -16.58
C GLN A 66 -2.25 -4.79 -17.73
N SER A 67 -0.99 -4.78 -18.16
CA SER A 67 -0.45 -5.72 -19.14
C SER A 67 -0.49 -7.16 -18.63
N CYS A 68 -0.17 -7.41 -17.35
CA CYS A 68 -0.30 -8.73 -16.72
C CYS A 68 -1.74 -9.27 -16.80
N PHE A 69 -2.74 -8.46 -16.40
CA PHE A 69 -4.15 -8.84 -16.46
C PHE A 69 -4.62 -9.06 -17.91
N SER A 70 -4.18 -8.19 -18.82
CA SER A 70 -4.53 -8.29 -20.24
C SER A 70 -3.99 -9.57 -20.87
N TYR A 71 -2.74 -9.92 -20.57
CA TYR A 71 -2.12 -11.15 -21.03
C TYR A 71 -2.82 -12.38 -20.44
N ALA A 72 -3.03 -12.40 -19.12
CA ALA A 72 -3.74 -13.49 -18.44
C ALA A 72 -5.12 -13.76 -19.05
N LYS A 73 -5.85 -12.68 -19.38
CA LYS A 73 -7.17 -12.76 -20.01
C LYS A 73 -7.10 -13.29 -21.43
N LYS A 74 -6.21 -12.75 -22.28
CA LYS A 74 -6.04 -13.16 -23.68
C LYS A 74 -5.59 -14.62 -23.81
N SER A 75 -4.70 -15.07 -22.94
CA SER A 75 -4.13 -16.42 -22.96
C SER A 75 -4.93 -17.45 -22.15
N ASN A 76 -6.17 -17.10 -21.76
CA ASN A 76 -7.12 -17.95 -21.06
C ASN A 76 -6.60 -18.62 -19.77
N PHE A 77 -5.81 -17.88 -18.98
CA PHE A 77 -5.38 -18.36 -17.67
C PHE A 77 -6.54 -18.35 -16.66
N GLU A 78 -6.52 -19.35 -15.77
CA GLU A 78 -7.53 -19.52 -14.71
C GLU A 78 -7.07 -18.89 -13.39
N VAL A 79 -5.76 -18.77 -13.19
CA VAL A 79 -5.17 -18.09 -12.05
C VAL A 79 -3.99 -17.23 -12.50
N LEU A 80 -3.98 -16.00 -12.00
CA LEU A 80 -2.91 -15.03 -12.16
C LEU A 80 -2.28 -14.78 -10.78
N ILE A 81 -0.99 -14.99 -10.65
CA ILE A 81 -0.19 -14.63 -9.50
C ILE A 81 0.70 -13.46 -9.91
N ILE A 82 0.75 -12.41 -9.11
CA ILE A 82 1.65 -11.27 -9.29
C ILE A 82 2.64 -11.28 -8.14
N LEU A 83 3.92 -11.11 -8.46
CA LEU A 83 5.02 -10.96 -7.51
C LEU A 83 6.07 -9.99 -8.08
N ASP A 84 6.87 -9.40 -7.19
CA ASP A 84 7.87 -8.39 -7.55
C ASP A 84 9.15 -9.03 -8.14
N GLY A 85 9.84 -8.29 -9.03
CA GLY A 85 11.07 -8.73 -9.70
C GLY A 85 12.34 -8.71 -8.84
N ASP A 86 12.33 -7.97 -7.72
CA ASP A 86 13.48 -7.73 -6.83
C ASP A 86 13.89 -8.92 -5.95
N GLY A 87 13.12 -10.01 -5.99
CA GLY A 87 13.38 -11.22 -5.24
C GLY A 87 13.04 -11.15 -3.74
N GLN A 88 12.40 -10.09 -3.25
CA GLN A 88 11.93 -10.01 -1.85
C GLN A 88 10.85 -11.05 -1.54
N HIS A 89 10.05 -11.40 -2.55
CA HIS A 89 9.00 -12.40 -2.47
C HIS A 89 9.52 -13.77 -2.90
N ASP A 90 9.43 -14.77 -2.02
CA ASP A 90 9.82 -16.14 -2.35
C ASP A 90 8.73 -16.82 -3.19
N PRO A 91 9.01 -17.21 -4.47
CA PRO A 91 8.03 -17.90 -5.30
C PRO A 91 7.60 -19.27 -4.74
N ALA A 92 8.30 -19.82 -3.74
CA ALA A 92 7.87 -21.03 -3.04
C ALA A 92 6.50 -20.91 -2.36
N TYR A 93 5.99 -19.69 -2.15
CA TYR A 93 4.63 -19.46 -1.64
C TYR A 93 3.53 -19.60 -2.69
N ILE A 94 3.84 -19.63 -3.99
CA ILE A 94 2.82 -19.74 -5.08
C ILE A 94 1.81 -20.87 -4.82
N PRO A 95 2.21 -22.10 -4.42
CA PRO A 95 1.27 -23.17 -4.13
C PRO A 95 0.26 -22.83 -3.02
N ASP A 96 0.65 -22.06 -2.01
CA ASP A 96 -0.23 -21.63 -0.92
C ASP A 96 -1.29 -20.64 -1.41
N PHE A 97 -0.92 -19.70 -2.29
CA PHE A 97 -1.87 -18.80 -2.95
C PHE A 97 -2.89 -19.57 -3.80
N VAL A 98 -2.42 -20.51 -4.61
CA VAL A 98 -3.27 -21.36 -5.46
C VAL A 98 -4.22 -22.21 -4.61
N LYS A 99 -3.72 -22.77 -3.49
CA LYS A 99 -4.53 -23.52 -2.53
C LYS A 99 -5.59 -22.63 -1.88
N ALA A 100 -5.23 -21.42 -1.45
CA ALA A 100 -6.16 -20.49 -0.81
C ALA A 100 -7.29 -20.05 -1.76
N LEU A 101 -6.99 -19.78 -3.03
CA LEU A 101 -8.00 -19.50 -4.06
C LEU A 101 -9.03 -20.64 -4.15
N LYS A 102 -8.55 -21.89 -4.20
CA LYS A 102 -9.40 -23.08 -4.31
C LYS A 102 -10.21 -23.35 -3.04
N THR A 103 -9.54 -23.53 -1.90
CA THR A 103 -10.17 -23.98 -0.67
C THR A 103 -11.16 -22.96 -0.12
N SER A 104 -10.78 -21.68 -0.13
CA SER A 104 -11.66 -20.62 0.38
C SER A 104 -12.67 -20.12 -0.65
N LYS A 105 -12.66 -20.67 -1.88
CA LYS A 105 -13.40 -20.13 -3.03
C LYS A 105 -13.20 -18.61 -3.16
N ALA A 106 -11.95 -18.19 -2.96
CA ALA A 106 -11.58 -16.78 -2.98
C ALA A 106 -11.34 -16.32 -4.41
N ASP A 107 -11.61 -15.05 -4.67
CA ASP A 107 -11.35 -14.39 -5.93
C ASP A 107 -10.03 -13.61 -5.91
N VAL A 108 -9.65 -13.09 -4.74
CA VAL A 108 -8.39 -12.37 -4.51
C VAL A 108 -7.73 -12.91 -3.26
N VAL A 109 -6.46 -13.28 -3.36
CA VAL A 109 -5.61 -13.66 -2.23
C VAL A 109 -4.47 -12.66 -2.11
N VAL A 110 -4.29 -12.08 -0.94
CA VAL A 110 -3.17 -11.17 -0.66
C VAL A 110 -2.18 -11.86 0.27
N GLY A 111 -0.91 -11.89 -0.12
CA GLY A 111 0.16 -12.31 0.76
C GLY A 111 0.44 -11.21 1.76
N SER A 112 0.16 -11.46 3.03
CA SER A 112 0.41 -10.51 4.10
C SER A 112 1.65 -10.93 4.86
N ARG A 113 2.63 -10.03 4.94
CA ARG A 113 3.83 -10.18 5.79
C ARG A 113 3.51 -10.15 7.28
N PHE A 114 2.24 -9.89 7.62
CA PHE A 114 1.76 -9.57 8.95
C PHE A 114 0.57 -10.42 9.39
N TYR A 115 0.14 -11.37 8.56
CA TYR A 115 -0.88 -12.35 8.92
C TYR A 115 -0.22 -13.46 9.75
N GLU A 116 -0.81 -13.80 10.89
CA GLU A 116 -0.25 -14.78 11.80
C GLU A 116 -0.45 -16.20 11.28
N ARG A 117 0.66 -16.92 11.07
CA ARG A 117 0.64 -18.39 11.11
C ARG A 117 0.90 -18.79 12.57
N ASN A 118 -0.15 -19.24 13.25
CA ASN A 118 -0.05 -19.95 14.54
C ASN A 118 0.88 -19.32 15.60
N GLY A 119 0.85 -18.00 15.80
CA GLY A 119 1.57 -17.36 16.92
C GLY A 119 3.10 -17.39 16.90
N GLU A 120 3.76 -17.88 15.83
CA GLU A 120 5.21 -18.11 15.85
C GLU A 120 6.07 -17.00 15.20
N ASN A 121 5.49 -16.07 14.44
CA ASN A 121 6.26 -15.04 13.72
C ASN A 121 6.48 -13.71 14.49
N SER A 122 6.11 -13.64 15.78
CA SER A 122 6.29 -12.42 16.58
C SER A 122 7.75 -12.13 16.98
N ARG A 123 8.71 -12.98 16.60
CA ARG A 123 10.11 -12.86 17.05
C ARG A 123 11.01 -11.95 16.19
N THR A 124 10.61 -11.58 14.98
CA THR A 124 11.51 -10.87 14.04
C THR A 124 11.04 -9.47 13.64
N ILE A 125 9.87 -9.02 14.08
CA ILE A 125 9.34 -7.69 13.74
C ILE A 125 9.65 -6.70 14.88
N PRO A 126 10.40 -5.61 14.64
CA PRO A 126 10.68 -4.61 15.67
C PRO A 126 9.39 -3.99 16.23
N ARG A 127 9.28 -3.93 17.56
CA ARG A 127 8.06 -3.52 18.31
C ARG A 127 7.47 -2.17 17.88
N TYR A 128 8.29 -1.22 17.43
CA TYR A 128 7.83 0.09 16.95
C TYR A 128 7.02 0.00 15.65
N ARG A 129 7.30 -0.98 14.79
CA ARG A 129 6.58 -1.20 13.52
C ARG A 129 5.18 -1.75 13.79
N ILE A 130 5.02 -2.60 14.81
CA ILE A 130 3.73 -3.12 15.29
C ILE A 130 2.81 -1.98 15.75
N VAL A 131 3.35 -0.98 16.45
CA VAL A 131 2.58 0.19 16.90
C VAL A 131 2.15 1.07 15.71
N GLY A 132 3.07 1.39 14.79
CA GLY A 132 2.75 2.14 13.57
C GLY A 132 1.68 1.46 12.71
N MET A 133 1.66 0.11 12.71
CA MET A 133 0.68 -0.68 11.97
C MET A 133 -0.68 -0.79 12.65
N LYS A 134 -0.76 -0.83 13.99
CA LYS A 134 -2.05 -0.74 14.69
C LYS A 134 -2.75 0.59 14.41
N VAL A 135 -1.96 1.66 14.32
CA VAL A 135 -2.45 2.98 13.89
C VAL A 135 -2.90 2.91 12.43
N LEU A 136 -2.11 2.38 11.50
CA LEU A 136 -2.52 2.27 10.09
C LEU A 136 -3.79 1.43 9.89
N ASN A 137 -3.92 0.30 10.60
CA ASN A 137 -5.08 -0.57 10.54
C ASN A 137 -6.35 0.12 11.05
N LEU A 138 -6.25 0.87 12.15
CA LEU A 138 -7.35 1.71 12.65
C LEU A 138 -7.78 2.75 11.60
N PHE A 139 -6.83 3.38 10.92
CA PHE A 139 -7.08 4.41 9.90
C PHE A 139 -7.64 3.83 8.59
N THR A 140 -7.29 2.58 8.27
CA THR A 140 -7.81 1.87 7.09
C THR A 140 -9.26 1.45 7.32
N GLN A 141 -9.55 0.92 8.51
CA GLN A 141 -10.84 0.36 8.90
C GLN A 141 -11.96 1.41 9.05
N ILE A 142 -11.63 2.67 9.40
CA ILE A 142 -12.62 3.73 9.62
C ILE A 142 -13.17 4.35 8.31
N GLY A 143 -12.40 4.33 7.21
CA GLY A 143 -12.84 4.99 5.96
C GLY A 143 -12.98 4.09 4.74
N GLY A 144 -12.63 2.80 4.84
CA GLY A 144 -12.79 1.84 3.75
C GLY A 144 -13.10 0.49 4.35
N ASN A 145 -14.31 -0.02 4.11
CA ASN A 145 -14.75 -1.31 4.63
C ASN A 145 -14.06 -2.47 3.88
N ILE A 146 -12.72 -2.50 3.89
CA ILE A 146 -11.85 -3.51 3.30
C ILE A 146 -10.88 -3.93 4.41
N LYS A 147 -11.15 -5.10 5.00
CA LYS A 147 -10.28 -5.71 6.02
C LYS A 147 -9.11 -6.40 5.30
N THR A 148 -8.05 -5.65 5.00
CA THR A 148 -6.77 -6.22 4.55
C THR A 148 -5.65 -5.69 5.42
N THR A 149 -4.84 -6.59 5.98
CA THR A 149 -3.70 -6.32 6.86
C THR A 149 -2.49 -5.78 6.10
N ASP A 150 -2.37 -6.05 4.79
CA ASP A 150 -1.28 -5.52 3.94
C ASP A 150 -1.77 -5.07 2.55
N SER A 151 -2.43 -3.91 2.50
CA SER A 151 -2.96 -3.34 1.23
C SER A 151 -1.89 -2.96 0.20
N GLN A 152 -0.60 -2.94 0.59
CA GLN A 152 0.52 -2.54 -0.25
C GLN A 152 1.42 -3.72 -0.66
N SER A 153 1.09 -4.95 -0.24
CA SER A 153 1.82 -6.14 -0.71
C SER A 153 1.71 -6.28 -2.24
N GLY A 154 2.84 -6.45 -2.91
CA GLY A 154 2.93 -6.77 -4.34
C GLY A 154 2.56 -8.22 -4.64
N TYR A 155 2.65 -9.11 -3.64
CA TYR A 155 2.40 -10.54 -3.83
C TYR A 155 0.93 -10.90 -3.69
N ARG A 156 0.27 -11.15 -4.82
CA ARG A 156 -1.18 -11.38 -4.89
C ARG A 156 -1.53 -12.48 -5.87
N ALA A 157 -2.65 -13.16 -5.62
CA ALA A 157 -3.23 -14.08 -6.60
C ALA A 157 -4.69 -13.77 -6.87
N TYR A 158 -5.11 -14.03 -8.11
CA TYR A 158 -6.40 -13.68 -8.67
C TYR A 158 -7.03 -14.89 -9.34
N SER A 159 -8.31 -15.15 -9.04
CA SER A 159 -9.11 -16.17 -9.72
C SER A 159 -9.46 -15.71 -11.15
N ARG A 160 -9.91 -16.65 -11.99
CA ARG A 160 -10.48 -16.37 -13.30
C ARG A 160 -11.52 -15.26 -13.27
N ARG A 161 -12.41 -15.31 -12.28
CA ARG A 161 -13.47 -14.33 -12.08
C ARG A 161 -12.90 -12.95 -11.75
N ALA A 162 -11.83 -12.86 -10.96
CA ALA A 162 -11.16 -11.59 -10.69
C ALA A 162 -10.45 -11.05 -11.95
N ILE A 163 -9.76 -11.90 -12.70
CA ILE A 163 -9.10 -11.53 -13.97
C ILE A 163 -10.09 -10.92 -14.96
N GLU A 164 -11.32 -11.44 -15.03
CA GLU A 164 -12.34 -10.96 -15.96
C GLU A 164 -13.04 -9.67 -15.50
N LYS A 165 -13.24 -9.48 -14.20
CA LYS A 165 -14.02 -8.37 -13.64
C LYS A 165 -13.19 -7.13 -13.30
N VAL A 166 -11.94 -7.30 -12.88
CA VAL A 166 -11.09 -6.18 -12.46
C VAL A 166 -10.64 -5.38 -13.68
N LYS A 167 -10.78 -4.05 -13.60
CA LYS A 167 -10.38 -3.10 -14.66
C LYS A 167 -9.39 -2.09 -14.10
N ILE A 168 -8.11 -2.26 -14.37
CA ILE A 168 -7.07 -1.34 -13.86
C ILE A 168 -7.09 -0.06 -14.68
N ARG A 169 -7.33 1.09 -14.02
CA ARG A 169 -7.31 2.42 -14.64
C ARG A 169 -6.16 3.28 -14.14
N ASN A 170 -5.70 3.04 -12.91
CA ASN A 170 -4.58 3.77 -12.34
C ASN A 170 -3.26 3.17 -12.83
N LEU A 171 -2.47 3.97 -13.55
CA LEU A 171 -1.18 3.55 -14.12
C LEU A 171 -0.02 3.61 -13.11
N GLY A 172 -0.22 4.23 -11.94
CA GLY A 172 0.81 4.36 -10.91
C GLY A 172 0.67 3.35 -9.76
N MET A 173 1.36 3.63 -8.66
CA MET A 173 1.35 2.82 -7.42
C MET A 173 -0.04 2.65 -6.78
N GLY A 174 -1.03 3.43 -7.22
CA GLY A 174 -2.42 3.31 -6.78
C GLY A 174 -3.14 2.06 -7.29
N ALA A 175 -2.63 1.39 -8.34
CA ALA A 175 -3.25 0.23 -8.96
C ALA A 175 -3.60 -0.88 -7.97
N GLY A 176 -2.68 -1.20 -7.05
CA GLY A 176 -2.93 -2.22 -6.03
C GLY A 176 -4.13 -1.88 -5.13
N SER A 177 -4.34 -0.61 -4.80
CA SER A 177 -5.46 -0.19 -3.94
C SER A 177 -6.76 -0.06 -4.72
N GLU A 178 -6.67 0.28 -6.00
CA GLU A 178 -7.80 0.27 -6.93
C GLU A 178 -8.37 -1.14 -7.06
N ILE A 179 -7.52 -2.15 -7.25
CA ILE A 179 -7.95 -3.55 -7.37
C ILE A 179 -8.70 -4.02 -6.11
N LEU A 180 -8.23 -3.64 -4.92
CA LEU A 180 -8.90 -4.00 -3.66
C LEU A 180 -10.27 -3.31 -3.53
N THR A 181 -10.38 -2.06 -3.97
CA THR A 181 -11.65 -1.34 -4.00
C THR A 181 -12.63 -2.01 -4.96
N GLN A 182 -12.17 -2.32 -6.18
CA GLN A 182 -12.98 -2.99 -7.18
C GLN A 182 -13.37 -4.42 -6.78
N ALA A 183 -12.53 -5.12 -6.01
CA ALA A 183 -12.88 -6.43 -5.48
C ALA A 183 -14.15 -6.35 -4.64
N LYS A 184 -14.30 -5.31 -3.82
CA LYS A 184 -15.53 -5.07 -3.07
C LYS A 184 -16.71 -4.72 -3.99
N ASP A 185 -16.52 -3.78 -4.91
CA ASP A 185 -17.58 -3.31 -5.82
C ASP A 185 -18.11 -4.44 -6.73
N CYS A 186 -17.25 -5.39 -7.11
CA CYS A 186 -17.57 -6.55 -7.94
C CYS A 186 -18.01 -7.80 -7.13
N ASN A 187 -18.19 -7.64 -5.81
CA ASN A 187 -18.52 -8.70 -4.86
C ASN A 187 -17.57 -9.92 -4.96
N LEU A 188 -16.27 -9.65 -5.11
CA LEU A 188 -15.20 -10.64 -5.14
C LEU A 188 -14.79 -11.00 -3.72
N LYS A 189 -14.63 -12.29 -3.45
CA LYS A 189 -14.21 -12.77 -2.13
C LYS A 189 -12.71 -12.57 -1.95
N LEU A 190 -12.32 -11.78 -0.94
CA LEU A 190 -10.91 -11.57 -0.59
C LEU A 190 -10.51 -12.40 0.62
N VAL A 191 -9.32 -13.01 0.59
CA VAL A 191 -8.67 -13.64 1.73
C VAL A 191 -7.19 -13.25 1.81
N GLU A 192 -6.59 -13.39 2.99
CA GLU A 192 -5.16 -13.14 3.20
C GLU A 192 -4.47 -14.43 3.62
N ILE A 193 -3.20 -14.61 3.22
CA ILE A 193 -2.34 -15.69 3.68
C ILE A 193 -1.03 -15.13 4.24
N PRO A 194 -0.40 -15.80 5.21
CA PRO A 194 0.86 -15.37 5.78
C PRO A 194 2.01 -15.66 4.81
N ILE A 195 2.84 -14.65 4.52
CA ILE A 195 4.08 -14.80 3.75
C ILE A 195 5.27 -14.23 4.54
N THR A 196 6.47 -14.77 4.31
CA THR A 196 7.71 -14.19 4.83
C THR A 196 8.41 -13.44 3.70
N ALA A 197 8.78 -12.18 3.92
CA ALA A 197 9.65 -11.43 3.01
C ALA A 197 11.11 -11.62 3.43
N ARG A 198 11.99 -11.91 2.48
CA ARG A 198 13.44 -11.99 2.77
C ARG A 198 14.02 -10.59 2.73
N TYR A 199 14.66 -10.18 3.83
CA TYR A 199 15.37 -8.89 3.92
C TYR A 199 16.89 -9.06 3.77
N ASP A 200 17.36 -10.28 3.50
CA ASP A 200 18.77 -10.67 3.50
C ASP A 200 19.47 -10.39 2.15
N ILE A 201 18.83 -9.64 1.26
CA ILE A 201 19.34 -9.35 -0.08
C ILE A 201 20.25 -8.12 0.02
N ALA A 202 21.55 -8.33 -0.27
CA ALA A 202 22.56 -7.28 -0.24
C ALA A 202 22.16 -6.11 -1.14
N ASN A 203 22.31 -4.88 -0.62
CA ASN A 203 21.95 -3.56 -1.19
C ASN A 203 20.58 -2.95 -0.87
N THR A 204 19.92 -3.34 0.23
CA THR A 204 18.95 -2.43 0.87
C THR A 204 19.60 -1.67 2.02
N SER A 205 19.91 -0.40 1.73
CA SER A 205 20.37 0.67 2.63
C SER A 205 20.57 0.27 4.10
N SER A 206 21.83 0.12 4.50
CA SER A 206 22.28 0.05 5.89
C SER A 206 22.06 1.39 6.63
N LYS A 207 20.82 1.85 6.71
CA LYS A 207 20.45 3.04 7.48
C LYS A 207 19.82 2.59 8.80
N ASN A 208 20.54 2.92 9.87
CA ASN A 208 20.20 2.84 11.28
C ASN A 208 18.72 2.49 11.56
N PRO A 209 18.40 1.46 12.37
CA PRO A 209 17.03 1.02 12.67
C PRO A 209 16.07 2.16 13.06
N VAL A 210 16.61 3.19 13.71
CA VAL A 210 15.89 4.41 14.10
C VAL A 210 15.56 5.30 12.90
N SER A 211 16.52 5.55 12.01
CA SER A 211 16.32 6.32 10.77
C SER A 211 15.36 5.64 9.80
N HIS A 212 15.38 4.31 9.76
CA HIS A 212 14.44 3.52 8.98
C HIS A 212 13.03 3.54 9.60
N GLY A 213 12.93 3.60 10.93
CA GLY A 213 11.68 3.85 11.64
C GLY A 213 11.06 5.21 11.33
N PHE A 214 11.87 6.28 11.34
CA PHE A 214 11.44 7.62 10.92
C PHE A 214 11.10 7.70 9.44
N GLY A 215 11.82 6.98 8.57
CA GLY A 215 11.50 6.88 7.14
C GLY A 215 10.16 6.19 6.89
N VAL A 216 9.88 5.09 7.61
CA VAL A 216 8.58 4.40 7.55
C VAL A 216 7.46 5.28 8.11
N LEU A 217 7.70 6.02 9.19
CA LEU A 217 6.74 6.97 9.75
C LEU A 217 6.48 8.14 8.79
N GLY A 218 7.52 8.68 8.17
CA GLY A 218 7.42 9.73 7.15
C GLY A 218 6.66 9.26 5.91
N TRP A 219 6.93 8.05 5.46
CA TRP A 219 6.19 7.40 4.36
C TRP A 219 4.72 7.14 4.73
N LEU A 220 4.44 6.70 5.96
CA LEU A 220 3.08 6.55 6.51
C LEU A 220 2.31 7.88 6.53
N ILE A 221 2.98 8.96 6.95
CA ILE A 221 2.43 10.31 7.00
C ILE A 221 2.15 10.82 5.59
N SER A 222 3.09 10.67 4.65
CA SER A 222 2.92 11.04 3.24
C SER A 222 1.77 10.24 2.60
N LEU A 223 1.71 8.92 2.81
CA LEU A 223 0.66 8.06 2.26
C LEU A 223 -0.74 8.44 2.79
N THR A 224 -0.84 8.73 4.09
CA THR A 224 -2.13 9.11 4.72
C THR A 224 -2.55 10.52 4.28
N SER A 225 -1.60 11.45 4.20
CA SER A 225 -1.80 12.82 3.70
C SER A 225 -2.27 12.83 2.24
N GLU A 226 -1.70 11.99 1.37
CA GLU A 226 -2.05 11.93 -0.05
C GLU A 226 -3.38 11.21 -0.30
N ARG A 227 -3.64 10.10 0.40
CA ARG A 227 -4.83 9.28 0.15
C ARG A 227 -6.08 9.80 0.84
N ARG A 228 -5.95 10.36 2.05
CA ARG A 228 -7.06 10.87 2.86
C ARG A 228 -6.67 12.18 3.56
N PRO A 229 -6.42 13.25 2.79
CA PRO A 229 -5.98 14.54 3.34
C PRO A 229 -6.96 15.08 4.38
N LEU A 230 -8.27 15.03 4.13
CA LEU A 230 -9.27 15.51 5.08
C LEU A 230 -9.23 14.78 6.42
N PHE A 231 -8.96 13.46 6.42
CA PHE A 231 -8.91 12.69 7.66
C PHE A 231 -7.63 12.98 8.44
N PHE A 232 -6.47 13.00 7.77
CA PHE A 232 -5.18 13.24 8.41
C PHE A 232 -5.11 14.65 9.02
N PHE A 233 -5.29 15.67 8.18
CA PHE A 233 -5.24 17.05 8.63
C PHE A 233 -6.47 17.44 9.46
N GLY A 234 -7.60 16.76 9.24
CA GLY A 234 -8.83 16.89 10.05
C GLY A 234 -8.64 16.43 11.49
N LEU A 235 -8.06 15.25 11.68
CA LEU A 235 -7.81 14.68 13.01
C LEU A 235 -6.74 15.48 13.76
N VAL A 236 -5.60 15.75 13.11
CA VAL A 236 -4.53 16.56 13.71
C VAL A 236 -5.04 17.97 14.04
N GLY A 237 -5.73 18.61 13.09
CA GLY A 237 -6.29 19.94 13.28
C GLY A 237 -7.35 19.99 14.38
N GLY A 238 -8.23 19.00 14.43
CA GLY A 238 -9.28 18.88 15.44
C GLY A 238 -8.72 18.67 16.85
N VAL A 239 -7.70 17.81 17.01
CA VAL A 239 -7.04 17.61 18.31
C VAL A 239 -6.34 18.88 18.79
N LEU A 240 -5.60 19.56 17.91
CA LEU A 240 -4.92 20.81 18.27
C LEU A 240 -5.92 21.92 18.62
N ALA A 241 -6.99 22.06 17.85
CA ALA A 241 -8.06 23.02 18.16
C ALA A 241 -8.75 22.70 19.50
N ALA A 242 -9.02 21.42 19.80
CA ALA A 242 -9.62 21.01 21.06
C ALA A 242 -8.69 21.28 22.26
N VAL A 243 -7.39 20.97 22.16
CA VAL A 243 -6.39 21.30 23.19
C VAL A 243 -6.33 22.81 23.41
N GLY A 244 -6.30 23.58 22.33
CA GLY A 244 -6.33 25.03 22.40
C GLY A 244 -7.59 25.56 23.10
N LEU A 245 -8.78 25.05 22.76
CA LEU A 245 -10.04 25.42 23.42
C LEU A 245 -10.05 25.08 24.91
N VAL A 246 -9.52 23.92 25.31
CA VAL A 246 -9.42 23.54 26.73
C VAL A 246 -8.49 24.48 27.50
N LEU A 247 -7.33 24.82 26.93
CA LEU A 247 -6.41 25.80 27.52
C LEU A 247 -7.05 27.19 27.62
N GLY A 248 -7.77 27.62 26.59
CA GLY A 248 -8.50 28.89 26.58
C GLY A 248 -9.61 28.95 27.62
N ALA A 249 -10.38 27.87 27.77
CA ALA A 249 -11.40 27.76 28.82
C ALA A 249 -10.78 27.81 30.22
N ASN A 250 -9.63 27.17 30.42
CA ASN A 250 -8.89 27.23 31.67
C ASN A 250 -8.40 28.66 32.00
N VAL A 251 -7.91 29.39 30.99
CA VAL A 251 -7.52 30.81 31.13
C VAL A 251 -8.72 31.66 31.55
N LEU A 252 -9.87 31.51 30.88
CA LEU A 252 -11.08 32.26 31.20
C LEU A 252 -11.56 31.95 32.63
N TYR A 253 -11.48 30.70 33.05
CA TYR A 253 -11.82 30.29 34.41
C TYR A 253 -10.93 30.97 35.46
N ILE A 254 -9.60 31.00 35.26
CA ILE A 254 -8.64 31.64 36.16
C ILE A 254 -8.88 33.14 36.26
N LEU A 255 -9.16 33.81 35.13
CA LEU A 255 -9.46 35.23 35.09
C LEU A 255 -10.74 35.57 35.86
N ASN A 256 -11.76 34.71 35.79
CA ASN A 256 -13.05 34.93 36.45
C ASN A 256 -13.02 34.62 37.97
N THR A 257 -12.10 33.76 38.44
CA THR A 257 -11.98 33.39 39.86
C THR A 257 -10.97 34.23 40.65
N GLY A 258 -10.51 35.36 40.08
CA GLY A 258 -9.64 36.31 40.78
C GLY A 258 -8.16 35.93 40.78
N GLY A 259 -7.75 34.94 39.97
CA GLY A 259 -6.34 34.64 39.73
C GLY A 259 -5.69 35.79 38.96
N GLY A 260 -4.96 36.65 39.65
CA GLY A 260 -4.27 37.79 39.04
C GLY A 260 -3.48 37.41 37.77
N ILE A 261 -3.44 38.32 36.80
CA ILE A 261 -2.89 38.19 35.44
C ILE A 261 -1.45 37.63 35.39
N GLY A 262 -0.72 37.66 36.50
CA GLY A 262 0.73 37.80 36.52
C GLY A 262 1.63 36.57 36.33
N ARG A 263 1.21 35.30 36.43
CA ARG A 263 2.21 34.19 36.38
C ARG A 263 1.88 32.92 35.60
N ILE A 264 0.62 32.56 35.35
CA ILE A 264 0.28 31.29 34.65
C ILE A 264 -0.65 31.52 33.44
N ALA A 265 -1.52 32.55 33.49
CA ALA A 265 -2.53 32.79 32.46
C ALA A 265 -1.97 33.28 31.11
N VAL A 266 -0.89 34.09 31.10
CA VAL A 266 -0.34 34.64 29.85
C VAL A 266 0.27 33.55 28.97
N GLY A 267 1.03 32.62 29.57
CA GLY A 267 1.64 31.51 28.83
C GLY A 267 0.60 30.56 28.27
N SER A 268 -0.41 30.17 29.06
CA SER A 268 -1.50 29.31 28.60
C SER A 268 -2.42 30.00 27.59
N ALA A 269 -2.63 31.32 27.68
CA ALA A 269 -3.36 32.09 26.68
C ALA A 269 -2.66 32.11 25.32
N ILE A 270 -1.34 32.34 25.30
CA ILE A 270 -0.54 32.32 24.07
C ILE A 270 -0.56 30.92 23.45
N LEU A 271 -0.36 29.87 24.25
CA LEU A 271 -0.41 28.48 23.78
C LEU A 271 -1.81 28.10 23.26
N SER A 272 -2.87 28.53 23.94
CA SER A 272 -4.25 28.34 23.50
C SER A 272 -4.47 28.92 22.10
N VAL A 273 -4.11 30.19 21.88
CA VAL A 273 -4.26 30.84 20.58
C VAL A 273 -3.43 30.13 19.51
N LEU A 274 -2.17 29.79 19.82
CA LEU A 274 -1.27 29.10 18.89
C LEU A 274 -1.85 27.74 18.45
N PHE A 275 -2.34 26.93 19.38
CA PHE A 275 -2.91 25.62 19.06
C PHE A 275 -4.23 25.72 18.28
N ILE A 276 -5.09 26.71 18.58
CA ILE A 276 -6.30 26.97 17.80
C ILE A 276 -5.93 27.37 16.36
N VAL A 277 -4.99 28.31 16.18
CA VAL A 277 -4.58 28.78 14.85
C VAL A 277 -4.00 27.63 14.03
N ILE A 278 -3.02 26.89 14.58
CA ILE A 278 -2.42 25.74 13.88
C ILE A 278 -3.49 24.67 13.57
N GLY A 279 -4.39 24.43 14.53
CA GLY A 279 -5.48 23.47 14.36
C GLY A 279 -6.40 23.83 13.20
N VAL A 280 -6.89 25.07 13.17
CA VAL A 280 -7.76 25.59 12.11
C VAL A 280 -7.05 25.60 10.76
N PHE A 281 -5.80 26.04 10.69
CA PHE A 281 -5.01 25.98 9.45
C PHE A 281 -4.89 24.56 8.91
N SER A 282 -4.60 23.58 9.77
CA SER A 282 -4.58 22.16 9.39
C SER A 282 -5.94 21.71 8.83
N LEU A 283 -7.05 22.03 9.50
CA LEU A 283 -8.39 21.68 9.00
C LEU A 283 -8.64 22.23 7.58
N PHE A 284 -8.28 23.49 7.33
CA PHE A 284 -8.39 24.10 6.00
C PHE A 284 -7.49 23.41 4.97
N THR A 285 -6.24 23.09 5.31
CA THR A 285 -5.34 22.34 4.43
C THR A 285 -5.96 20.98 4.06
N GLY A 286 -6.55 20.27 5.03
CA GLY A 286 -7.25 19.02 4.80
C GLY A 286 -8.42 19.15 3.83
N LEU A 287 -9.24 20.18 3.99
CA LEU A 287 -10.37 20.48 3.11
C LEU A 287 -9.90 20.82 1.68
N ILE A 288 -8.90 21.68 1.54
CA ILE A 288 -8.35 22.10 0.24
C ILE A 288 -7.78 20.90 -0.50
N LEU A 289 -6.90 20.12 0.14
CA LEU A 289 -6.29 18.95 -0.49
C LEU A 289 -7.34 17.90 -0.88
N ASN A 290 -8.39 17.73 -0.08
CA ASN A 290 -9.49 16.84 -0.41
C ASN A 290 -10.32 17.34 -1.60
N ALA A 291 -10.58 18.64 -1.69
CA ALA A 291 -11.25 19.25 -2.83
C ALA A 291 -10.42 19.11 -4.12
N VAL A 292 -9.11 19.37 -4.05
CA VAL A 292 -8.18 19.18 -5.17
C VAL A 292 -8.15 17.72 -5.63
N LYS A 293 -8.09 16.78 -4.68
CA LYS A 293 -8.12 15.34 -4.99
C LYS A 293 -9.41 14.95 -5.71
N LYS A 294 -10.57 15.37 -5.18
CA LYS A 294 -11.87 15.09 -5.79
C LYS A 294 -12.00 15.68 -7.20
N GLY A 295 -11.49 16.91 -7.41
CA GLY A 295 -11.46 17.53 -8.74
C GLY A 295 -10.56 16.80 -9.75
N LYS A 296 -9.43 16.22 -9.31
CA LYS A 296 -8.60 15.35 -10.16
C LYS A 296 -9.31 14.03 -10.50
N GLU A 297 -9.98 13.43 -9.54
CA GLU A 297 -10.76 12.19 -9.74
C GLU A 297 -11.93 12.40 -10.72
N GLU A 298 -12.60 13.56 -10.69
CA GLU A 298 -13.66 13.93 -11.64
C GLU A 298 -13.13 14.18 -13.06
N LYS A 299 -12.01 14.91 -13.22
CA LYS A 299 -11.38 15.10 -14.53
C LYS A 299 -10.93 13.78 -15.18
N ASN A 300 -10.38 12.86 -14.39
CA ASN A 300 -9.96 11.55 -14.90
C ASN A 300 -11.15 10.64 -15.29
N LYS A 301 -12.35 10.87 -14.75
CA LYS A 301 -13.57 10.16 -15.16
C LYS A 301 -14.19 10.70 -16.45
N ILE A 302 -13.92 11.96 -16.79
CA ILE A 302 -14.44 12.61 -18.00
C ILE A 302 -13.56 12.28 -19.22
N ASN A 303 -12.26 12.07 -18.99
CA ASN A 303 -11.26 11.88 -20.04
C ASN A 303 -10.90 10.40 -20.34
N GLY A 304 -11.58 9.41 -19.76
CA GLY A 304 -11.29 7.98 -19.95
C GLY A 304 -12.54 7.13 -19.97
#